data_AF-A0A537NNE6-F1
#
_entry.id   AF-A0A537NNE6-F1
#
_cell.length_a   1.000
_cell.length_b   1.000
_cell.length_c   1.000
_cell.angle_alpha   90.00
_cell.angle_beta   90.00
_cell.angle_gamma   90.00
#
_symmetry.space_group_name_H-M   'P 1'
#
loop_
_entity.id
_entity.type
_entity.pdbx_description
1 polymer ?
#
loop_
_entity_poly.entity_id
_entity_poly.type
_entity_poly.pdbx_seq_one_letter_code
_entity_poly.pdbx_strand_id
1 'polypeptide(L)'
;MPTYVDMTRCDGCGECVEICPSDIMHIDRTYRRAYNIEPNFCWECYSCVKACPQNAIDVRGYADFAPMGHKVRVRREKEKGSVSWRIKYRDGRVKEFTFPIRTTPWGSIKAPDSYAAPDMKALSSPLLSHEPTALNVAALPMLASAKK
;
A
#
# COMPACT_ATOMS: atom_id res chain seq x y z
N MET A 1 -0.83 17.93 -11.01
CA MET A 1 -2.08 17.21 -10.77
C MET A 1 -1.78 15.95 -10.00
N PRO A 2 -2.79 15.33 -9.40
CA PRO A 2 -2.65 14.03 -8.76
C PRO A 2 -3.82 13.13 -9.19
N THR A 3 -4.39 12.30 -8.30
CA THR A 3 -5.47 11.37 -8.66
C THR A 3 -6.72 12.07 -9.22
N TYR A 4 -7.34 11.47 -10.22
CA TYR A 4 -8.63 11.89 -10.77
C TYR A 4 -9.50 10.67 -11.09
N VAL A 5 -10.81 10.87 -11.14
CA VAL A 5 -11.80 9.78 -11.30
C VAL A 5 -12.51 9.90 -12.64
N ASP A 6 -12.61 8.79 -13.35
CA ASP A 6 -13.43 8.62 -14.54
C ASP A 6 -14.90 8.39 -14.13
N MET A 7 -15.73 9.41 -14.35
CA MET A 7 -17.14 9.43 -13.94
C MET A 7 -17.99 8.39 -14.67
N THR A 8 -17.55 7.91 -15.84
CA THR A 8 -18.27 6.89 -16.61
C THR A 8 -18.06 5.48 -16.05
N ARG A 9 -16.98 5.28 -15.31
CA ARG A 9 -16.58 3.98 -14.74
C ARG A 9 -16.82 3.87 -13.25
N CYS A 10 -16.72 4.99 -12.54
CA CYS A 10 -16.95 5.00 -11.11
C CYS A 10 -18.43 4.72 -10.82
N ASP A 11 -18.69 3.87 -9.83
CA ASP A 11 -20.02 3.50 -9.33
C ASP A 11 -20.33 4.10 -7.94
N GLY A 12 -19.34 4.76 -7.34
CA GLY A 12 -19.46 5.36 -6.00
C GLY A 12 -19.32 4.38 -4.84
N CYS A 13 -18.69 3.21 -5.03
CA CYS A 13 -18.53 2.17 -3.99
C CYS A 13 -17.75 2.59 -2.73
N GLY A 14 -16.89 3.61 -2.81
CA GLY A 14 -16.20 4.15 -1.63
C GLY A 14 -14.87 3.49 -1.25
N GLU A 15 -14.43 2.40 -1.88
CA GLU A 15 -13.14 1.75 -1.54
C GLU A 15 -11.93 2.70 -1.63
N CYS A 16 -11.99 3.69 -2.51
CA CYS A 16 -10.95 4.70 -2.63
C CYS A 16 -10.89 5.68 -1.45
N VAL A 17 -12.01 5.89 -0.75
CA VAL A 17 -12.11 6.71 0.46
C VAL A 17 -11.42 5.97 1.60
N GLU A 18 -11.85 4.73 1.86
CA GLU A 18 -11.35 3.87 2.94
C GLU A 18 -9.83 3.65 2.89
N ILE A 19 -9.25 3.53 1.69
CA ILE A 19 -7.83 3.22 1.53
C ILE A 19 -6.92 4.47 1.48
N CYS A 20 -7.49 5.68 1.39
CA CYS A 20 -6.69 6.87 1.19
C CYS A 20 -5.98 7.26 2.51
N PRO A 21 -4.64 7.20 2.58
CA PRO A 21 -3.93 7.50 3.83
C PRO A 21 -4.01 8.98 4.23
N SER A 22 -4.32 9.86 3.26
CA SER A 22 -4.40 11.31 3.45
C SER A 22 -5.83 11.82 3.54
N ASP A 23 -6.83 10.94 3.52
CA ASP A 23 -8.27 11.30 3.58
C ASP A 23 -8.74 12.31 2.50
N ILE A 24 -8.10 12.32 1.34
CA ILE A 24 -8.42 13.28 0.26
C ILE A 24 -9.40 12.71 -0.77
N MET A 25 -9.77 11.43 -0.70
CA MET A 25 -10.75 10.81 -1.62
C MET A 25 -12.11 10.80 -0.95
N HIS A 26 -13.13 11.41 -1.57
CA HIS A 26 -14.49 11.49 -1.02
C HIS A 26 -15.54 11.10 -2.06
N ILE A 27 -16.75 10.78 -1.61
CA ILE A 27 -17.92 10.56 -2.49
C ILE A 27 -18.75 11.84 -2.55
N ASP A 28 -18.94 12.37 -3.76
CA ASP A 28 -19.91 13.42 -4.00
C ASP A 28 -21.33 12.86 -3.82
N ARG A 29 -22.15 13.55 -3.02
CA ARG A 29 -23.50 13.09 -2.67
C ARG A 29 -24.50 13.24 -3.81
N THR A 30 -24.27 14.16 -4.74
CA THR A 30 -25.17 14.48 -5.85
C THR A 30 -24.98 13.50 -6.99
N TYR A 31 -23.75 13.38 -7.47
CA TYR A 31 -23.38 12.52 -8.59
C TYR A 31 -23.13 11.08 -8.15
N ARG A 32 -22.96 10.82 -6.85
CA ARG A 32 -22.64 9.49 -6.31
C ARG A 32 -21.36 8.95 -6.96
N ARG A 33 -20.33 9.80 -7.02
CA ARG A 33 -19.02 9.49 -7.62
C ARG A 33 -17.89 9.92 -6.71
N ALA A 34 -16.79 9.19 -6.78
CA ALA A 34 -15.59 9.56 -6.05
C ALA A 34 -14.90 10.76 -6.69
N TYR A 35 -14.23 11.58 -5.88
CA TYR A 35 -13.37 12.66 -6.33
C TYR A 35 -12.27 12.94 -5.31
N ASN A 36 -11.22 13.63 -5.73
CA ASN A 36 -10.14 14.09 -4.85
C ASN A 36 -10.46 15.52 -4.39
N ILE A 37 -10.62 15.74 -3.08
CA ILE A 37 -10.98 17.04 -2.51
C ILE A 37 -9.80 17.98 -2.36
N GLU A 38 -8.59 17.43 -2.22
CA GLU A 38 -7.38 18.21 -1.92
C GLU A 38 -6.18 17.69 -2.73
N PRO A 39 -6.12 18.04 -4.02
CA PRO A 39 -5.12 17.50 -4.92
C PRO A 39 -3.67 17.81 -4.49
N ASN A 40 -3.42 18.98 -3.92
CA ASN A 40 -2.13 19.41 -3.40
C ASN A 40 -1.60 18.56 -2.22
N PHE A 41 -2.45 17.79 -1.55
CA PHE A 41 -2.05 16.84 -0.49
C PHE A 41 -1.96 15.39 -0.97
N CYS A 42 -2.16 15.14 -2.26
CA CYS A 42 -1.94 13.81 -2.80
C CYS A 42 -0.45 13.50 -2.86
N TRP A 43 -0.09 12.28 -2.45
CA TRP A 43 1.28 11.78 -2.50
C TRP A 43 1.54 10.81 -3.67
N GLU A 44 0.57 10.67 -4.59
CA GLU A 44 0.65 9.75 -5.73
C GLU A 44 1.09 8.31 -5.34
N CYS A 45 0.60 7.79 -4.20
CA CYS A 45 0.95 6.44 -3.71
C CYS A 45 0.24 5.29 -4.46
N TYR A 46 -0.74 5.64 -5.32
CA TYR A 46 -1.61 4.72 -6.06
C TYR A 46 -2.50 3.81 -5.21
N SER A 47 -2.65 4.03 -3.89
CA SER A 47 -3.52 3.19 -3.05
C SER A 47 -4.96 3.15 -3.55
N CYS A 48 -5.57 4.31 -3.82
CA CYS A 48 -6.92 4.40 -4.37
C CYS A 48 -7.03 3.79 -5.79
N VAL A 49 -6.01 3.95 -6.62
CA VAL A 49 -5.95 3.34 -7.96
C VAL A 49 -5.96 1.81 -7.88
N LYS A 50 -5.13 1.25 -6.97
CA LYS A 50 -5.02 -0.21 -6.75
C LYS A 50 -6.26 -0.81 -6.10
N ALA A 51 -6.97 -0.03 -5.28
CA ALA A 51 -8.17 -0.49 -4.57
C ALA A 51 -9.42 -0.44 -5.44
N CYS A 52 -9.54 0.54 -6.35
CA CYS A 52 -10.76 0.73 -7.12
C CYS A 52 -11.12 -0.51 -7.98
N PRO A 53 -12.22 -1.23 -7.67
CA PRO A 53 -12.60 -2.43 -8.42
C PRO A 53 -12.95 -2.10 -9.88
N GLN A 54 -13.54 -0.93 -10.11
CA GLN A 54 -13.89 -0.44 -11.44
C GLN A 54 -12.70 0.08 -12.24
N ASN A 55 -11.50 0.15 -11.63
CA ASN A 55 -10.30 0.74 -12.22
C ASN A 55 -10.54 2.16 -12.79
N ALA A 56 -11.42 2.91 -12.14
CA ALA A 56 -11.93 4.22 -12.55
C ALA A 56 -11.00 5.38 -12.15
N ILE A 57 -9.98 5.12 -11.34
CA ILE A 57 -9.08 6.16 -10.83
C ILE A 57 -7.76 6.07 -11.59
N ASP A 58 -7.21 7.21 -11.97
CA ASP A 58 -5.90 7.33 -12.57
C ASP A 58 -5.11 8.47 -11.90
N VAL A 59 -3.82 8.54 -12.16
CA VAL A 59 -2.95 9.61 -11.67
C VAL A 59 -2.47 10.43 -12.86
N ARG A 60 -2.47 11.74 -12.70
CA ARG A 60 -1.82 12.65 -13.64
C ARG A 60 -0.76 13.39 -12.86
N GLY A 61 0.51 13.32 -13.25
CA GLY A 61 1.64 13.90 -12.52
C GLY A 61 1.47 15.35 -12.06
N TYR A 62 2.20 15.72 -11.01
CA TYR A 62 2.21 17.08 -10.45
C TYR A 62 2.48 18.14 -11.53
N ALA A 63 1.71 19.23 -11.52
CA ALA A 63 1.63 20.14 -12.68
C ALA A 63 2.76 21.17 -12.69
N ASP A 64 3.42 21.33 -11.55
CA ASP A 64 4.61 22.13 -11.32
C ASP A 64 5.84 21.61 -12.08
N PHE A 65 5.95 20.30 -12.32
CA PHE A 65 7.11 19.75 -13.04
C PHE A 65 6.79 18.68 -14.10
N ALA A 66 5.64 18.01 -14.05
CA ALA A 66 5.39 16.86 -14.91
C ALA A 66 4.75 17.30 -16.26
N PRO A 67 5.41 17.08 -17.42
CA PRO A 67 4.81 17.38 -18.72
C PRO A 67 3.65 16.42 -19.02
N MET A 68 2.67 16.91 -19.79
CA MET A 68 1.48 16.13 -20.14
C MET A 68 1.80 14.88 -20.98
N GLY A 69 0.90 13.89 -20.97
CA GLY A 69 0.87 12.78 -21.95
C GLY A 69 1.46 11.45 -21.46
N HIS A 70 2.28 11.46 -20.41
CA HIS A 70 2.68 10.22 -19.74
C HIS A 70 1.51 9.61 -18.96
N LYS A 71 1.49 8.28 -18.82
CA LYS A 71 0.52 7.53 -18.00
C LYS A 71 1.18 6.34 -17.33
N VAL A 72 0.83 6.08 -16.08
CA VAL A 72 1.24 4.89 -15.34
C VAL A 72 -0.03 4.19 -14.85
N ARG A 73 -0.23 2.95 -15.28
CA ARG A 73 -1.36 2.12 -14.86
C ARG A 73 -0.87 0.94 -14.05
N VAL A 74 -1.63 0.61 -13.02
CA VAL A 74 -1.38 -0.53 -12.14
C VAL A 74 -2.59 -1.45 -12.13
N ARG A 75 -2.32 -2.74 -12.07
CA ARG A 75 -3.32 -3.78 -11.78
C ARG A 75 -2.77 -4.67 -10.68
N ARG A 76 -3.44 -4.69 -9.53
CA ARG A 76 -3.10 -5.57 -8.40
C ARG A 76 -4.03 -6.77 -8.42
N GLU A 77 -3.47 -7.97 -8.52
CA GLU A 77 -4.23 -9.22 -8.57
C GLU A 77 -3.93 -10.00 -7.28
N LYS A 78 -4.83 -9.89 -6.29
CA LYS A 78 -4.60 -10.45 -4.95
C LYS A 78 -4.46 -11.97 -5.01
N GLU A 79 -5.29 -12.63 -5.79
CA GLU A 79 -5.36 -14.09 -5.94
C GLU A 79 -4.09 -14.66 -6.58
N LYS A 80 -3.50 -13.92 -7.52
CA LYS A 80 -2.23 -14.28 -8.16
C LYS A 80 -1.00 -13.90 -7.33
N GLY A 81 -1.18 -13.13 -6.26
CA GLY A 81 -0.07 -12.61 -5.46
C GLY A 81 0.88 -11.71 -6.28
N SER A 82 0.37 -11.00 -7.29
CA SER A 82 1.18 -10.18 -8.21
C SER A 82 0.63 -8.77 -8.42
N VAL A 83 1.51 -7.88 -8.86
CA VAL A 83 1.18 -6.53 -9.32
C VAL A 83 1.80 -6.29 -10.68
N SER A 84 0.98 -5.81 -11.61
CA SER A 84 1.36 -5.53 -12.98
C SER A 84 1.29 -4.03 -13.25
N TRP A 85 2.30 -3.51 -13.95
CA TRP A 85 2.45 -2.10 -14.26
C TRP A 85 2.60 -1.89 -15.76
N ARG A 86 1.93 -0.88 -16.28
CA ARG A 86 2.06 -0.42 -17.66
C ARG A 86 2.38 1.07 -17.66
N ILE A 87 3.55 1.42 -18.20
CA ILE A 87 4.06 2.78 -18.28
C ILE A 87 4.02 3.21 -19.74
N LYS A 88 3.24 4.26 -20.04
CA LYS A 88 3.22 4.93 -21.35
C LYS A 88 3.95 6.26 -21.24
N TYR A 89 5.00 6.43 -22.01
CA TYR A 89 5.73 7.68 -22.14
C TYR A 89 4.96 8.66 -23.03
N ARG A 90 5.30 9.95 -22.92
CA ARG A 90 4.71 11.01 -23.75
C ARG A 90 4.94 10.78 -25.26
N ASP A 91 6.08 10.21 -25.61
CA ASP A 91 6.46 9.87 -27.00
C ASP A 91 5.79 8.59 -27.54
N GLY A 92 4.93 7.96 -26.75
CA GLY A 92 4.20 6.75 -27.13
C GLY A 92 4.89 5.44 -26.78
N ARG A 93 6.17 5.43 -26.34
CA ARG A 93 6.81 4.20 -25.87
C ARG A 93 6.03 3.59 -24.71
N VAL A 94 5.95 2.26 -24.67
CA VAL A 94 5.28 1.51 -23.61
C VAL A 94 6.27 0.54 -22.98
N LYS A 95 6.26 0.46 -21.64
CA LYS A 95 6.97 -0.55 -20.87
C LYS A 95 5.99 -1.25 -19.94
N GLU A 96 6.12 -2.56 -19.81
CA GLU A 96 5.27 -3.39 -18.98
C GLU A 96 6.11 -4.24 -18.03
N PHE A 97 5.65 -4.35 -16.78
CA PHE A 97 6.35 -5.05 -15.72
C PHE A 97 5.36 -5.83 -14.88
N THR A 98 5.78 -6.97 -14.34
CA THR A 98 5.01 -7.74 -13.35
C THR A 98 5.92 -8.15 -12.23
N PHE A 99 5.48 -7.95 -10.98
CA PHE A 99 6.25 -8.28 -9.79
C PHE A 99 5.41 -9.13 -8.84
N PRO A 100 5.99 -10.18 -8.22
CA PRO A 100 5.33 -10.87 -7.11
C PRO A 100 5.26 -9.94 -5.89
N ILE A 101 4.14 -9.97 -5.17
CA ILE A 101 3.91 -9.14 -3.97
C ILE A 101 3.65 -9.95 -2.71
N ARG A 102 3.36 -11.24 -2.83
CA ARG A 102 3.06 -12.11 -1.69
C ARG A 102 3.33 -13.58 -2.03
N THR A 103 3.95 -14.31 -1.11
CA THR A 103 4.25 -15.75 -1.24
C THR A 103 3.30 -16.65 -0.47
N THR A 104 2.49 -16.09 0.44
CA THR A 104 1.49 -16.79 1.25
C THR A 104 0.08 -16.28 0.94
N PRO A 105 -0.97 -17.07 1.16
CA PRO A 105 -2.35 -16.61 0.95
C PRO A 105 -2.70 -15.36 1.78
N TRP A 106 -3.64 -14.55 1.28
CA TRP A 106 -4.17 -13.42 2.03
C TRP A 106 -4.92 -13.92 3.28
N GLY A 107 -4.73 -13.23 4.41
CA GLY A 107 -5.33 -13.63 5.69
C GLY A 107 -4.69 -14.84 6.38
N SER A 108 -3.65 -15.46 5.82
CA SER A 108 -3.04 -16.66 6.40
C SER A 108 -1.97 -16.39 7.47
N ILE A 109 -1.79 -15.15 7.91
CA ILE A 109 -0.80 -14.81 8.96
C ILE A 109 -1.34 -15.33 10.29
N LYS A 110 -0.56 -16.16 10.98
CA LYS A 110 -0.89 -16.63 12.33
C LYS A 110 -0.89 -15.44 13.30
N ALA A 111 -2.03 -15.20 13.94
CA ALA A 111 -2.18 -14.12 14.90
C ALA A 111 -1.43 -14.43 16.23
N PRO A 112 -1.09 -13.40 17.03
CA PRO A 112 -0.31 -13.58 18.27
C PRO A 112 -0.94 -14.54 19.29
N ASP A 113 -2.26 -14.63 19.31
CA ASP A 113 -3.06 -15.53 20.16
C ASP A 113 -2.88 -17.02 19.83
N SER A 114 -2.41 -17.34 18.63
CA SER A 114 -2.10 -18.72 18.22
C SER A 114 -0.77 -19.25 18.78
N TYR A 115 0.01 -18.40 19.45
CA TYR A 115 1.28 -18.76 20.07
C TYR A 115 1.13 -18.91 21.59
N ALA A 116 2.09 -19.60 22.22
CA ALA A 116 2.11 -19.73 23.67
C ALA A 116 2.24 -18.35 24.33
N ALA A 117 1.45 -18.12 25.38
CA ALA A 117 1.54 -16.90 26.16
C ALA A 117 2.92 -16.76 26.81
N PRO A 118 3.49 -15.54 26.88
CA PRO A 118 4.74 -15.31 27.57
C PRO A 118 4.58 -15.54 29.08
N ASP A 119 5.65 -16.00 29.74
CA ASP A 119 5.72 -15.99 31.20
C ASP A 119 5.81 -14.53 31.71
N MET A 120 5.25 -14.25 32.89
CA MET A 120 5.33 -12.94 33.53
C MET A 120 6.77 -12.47 33.72
N LYS A 121 7.72 -13.39 33.92
CA LYS A 121 9.14 -13.06 33.99
C LYS A 121 9.70 -12.56 32.66
N ALA A 122 9.17 -13.01 31.54
CA ALA A 122 9.61 -12.59 30.21
C ALA A 122 9.35 -11.09 29.98
N LEU A 123 8.29 -10.52 30.57
CA LEU A 123 7.99 -9.08 30.49
C LEU A 123 9.07 -8.19 31.10
N SER A 124 9.82 -8.71 32.09
CA SER A 124 10.95 -8.01 32.70
C SER A 124 12.28 -8.21 31.96
N SER A 125 12.29 -9.08 30.94
CA SER A 125 13.47 -9.35 30.13
C SER A 125 13.56 -8.39 28.93
N PRO A 126 14.74 -8.21 28.33
CA PRO A 126 14.88 -7.39 27.11
C PRO A 126 14.41 -8.11 25.83
N LEU A 127 13.96 -9.37 25.93
CA LEU A 127 13.55 -10.17 24.77
C LEU A 127 12.17 -9.74 24.26
N LEU A 128 12.04 -9.58 22.95
CA LEU A 128 10.73 -9.47 22.30
C LEU A 128 10.10 -10.86 22.09
N SER A 129 8.86 -10.88 21.61
CA SER A 129 8.18 -12.13 21.24
C SER A 129 9.01 -12.96 20.25
N HIS A 130 9.15 -14.25 20.55
CA HIS A 130 9.90 -15.24 19.76
C HIS A 130 11.43 -15.04 19.71
N GLU A 131 11.98 -14.06 20.42
CA GLU A 131 13.44 -13.92 20.55
C GLU A 131 14.02 -14.88 21.59
N PRO A 132 15.28 -15.32 21.41
CA PRO A 132 16.20 -14.98 20.32
C PRO A 132 15.99 -15.80 19.04
N THR A 133 15.12 -16.83 19.07
CA THR A 133 14.92 -17.77 17.96
C THR A 133 14.56 -17.09 16.64
N ALA A 134 13.68 -16.09 16.67
CA ALA A 134 13.27 -15.33 15.48
C ALA A 134 14.40 -14.54 14.82
N LEU A 135 15.44 -14.17 15.60
CA LEU A 135 16.63 -13.50 15.11
C LEU A 135 17.69 -14.48 14.57
N ASN A 136 17.48 -15.79 14.75
CA ASN A 136 18.42 -16.84 14.37
C ASN A 136 19.82 -16.66 15.02
N VAL A 137 19.84 -16.25 16.30
CA VAL A 137 21.05 -16.11 17.11
C VAL A 137 20.92 -16.92 18.39
N ALA A 138 22.06 -17.32 18.97
CA ALA A 138 22.07 -18.10 20.21
C ALA A 138 21.60 -17.30 21.43
N ALA A 139 21.93 -16.01 21.48
CA ALA A 139 21.52 -15.07 22.53
C ALA A 139 21.49 -13.65 21.96
N LEU A 140 20.77 -12.74 22.61
CA LEU A 140 20.77 -11.33 22.23
C LEU A 140 22.21 -10.76 22.32
N PRO A 141 22.71 -10.08 21.28
CA PRO A 141 23.99 -9.39 21.35
C PRO A 141 23.93 -8.31 22.43
N MET A 142 24.69 -8.50 23.50
CA MET A 142 24.83 -7.52 24.58
C MET A 142 26.20 -6.86 24.49
N LEU A 143 26.26 -5.56 24.76
CA LEU A 143 27.53 -4.88 24.98
C LEU A 143 28.20 -5.50 26.21
N ALA A 144 29.49 -5.85 26.09
CA ALA A 144 30.25 -6.30 27.24
C ALA A 144 30.25 -5.18 28.29
N SER A 145 29.74 -5.48 29.49
CA SER A 145 29.89 -4.57 30.62
C SER A 145 31.39 -4.41 30.86
N ALA A 146 31.90 -3.18 30.71
CA ALA A 146 33.25 -2.87 31.14
C ALA A 146 33.32 -3.19 32.64
N LYS A 147 34.00 -4.27 33.01
CA LYS A 147 34.30 -4.58 34.40
C LYS A 147 34.99 -3.34 34.99
N LYS A 148 34.30 -2.65 35.90
CA LYS A 148 34.92 -1.66 36.79
C LYS A 148 35.78 -2.39 37.81
#